data_AF-A0A7S8DBD1-F1
#
_entry.id   AF-A0A7S8DBD1-F1
#
_cell.length_a   1.000
_cell.length_b   1.000
_cell.length_c   1.000
_cell.angle_alpha   90.00
_cell.angle_beta   90.00
_cell.angle_gamma   90.00
#
_symmetry.space_group_name_H-M   'P 1'
#
loop_
_entity.id
_entity.type
_entity.pdbx_description
1 polymer ?
#
loop_
_entity_poly.entity_id
_entity_poly.type
_entity_poly.pdbx_seq_one_letter_code
_entity_poly.pdbx_strand_id
1 'polypeptide(L)' 'MSTQRSQNHRNQPIYHFDGTEDFKKVVGKNVKYHLDNCLKDMGQKAKDTINDLVNLLTWKKKEEAEKKEKGIKEFVSNTD' A
#
# COMPACT_ATOMS: atom_id res chain seq x y z
N MET A 1 -42.24 27.27 32.20
CA MET A 1 -41.13 26.39 32.62
C MET A 1 -40.01 26.53 31.59
N SER A 2 -38.85 27.08 31.98
CA SER A 2 -37.73 27.29 31.07
C SER A 2 -36.78 26.11 31.19
N THR A 3 -36.75 25.22 30.20
CA THR A 3 -35.80 24.10 30.15
C THR A 3 -34.42 24.63 29.80
N GLN A 4 -33.63 24.91 30.83
CA GLN A 4 -32.21 25.19 30.75
C GLN A 4 -31.50 23.91 30.29
N ARG A 5 -31.23 23.78 28.99
CA ARG A 5 -30.36 22.74 28.42
C ARG A 5 -28.96 22.94 29.01
N SER A 6 -28.61 22.19 30.05
CA SER A 6 -27.21 22.11 30.48
C SER A 6 -26.43 21.47 29.33
N GLN A 7 -25.56 22.25 28.70
CA GLN A 7 -24.55 21.73 27.80
C GLN A 7 -23.65 20.83 28.64
N ASN A 8 -23.83 19.51 28.52
CA ASN A 8 -22.85 18.55 29.01
C ASN A 8 -21.56 18.76 28.21
N HIS A 9 -20.70 19.66 28.68
CA HIS A 9 -19.31 19.70 28.28
C HIS A 9 -18.71 18.35 28.68
N ARG A 10 -18.57 17.45 27.69
CA ARG A 10 -17.71 16.27 27.85
C ARG A 10 -16.33 16.82 28.22
N ASN A 11 -15.92 16.63 29.47
CA ASN A 11 -14.55 16.90 29.92
C ASN A 11 -13.61 16.01 29.11
N GLN A 12 -13.22 16.46 27.93
CA GLN A 12 -12.09 15.88 27.24
C GLN A 12 -10.86 16.26 28.07
N PRO A 13 -10.01 15.28 28.45
CA PRO A 13 -8.79 15.59 29.18
C PRO A 13 -7.94 16.51 28.30
N ILE A 14 -7.74 17.74 28.78
CA ILE A 14 -6.83 18.69 28.15
C ILE A 14 -5.43 18.23 28.55
N TYR A 15 -4.71 17.64 27.59
CA TYR A 15 -3.32 17.25 27.80
C TYR A 15 -2.47 18.53 27.80
N HIS A 16 -1.93 18.88 28.95
CA HIS A 16 -0.99 19.98 29.11
C HIS A 16 0.42 19.43 28.94
N PHE A 17 1.18 19.98 28.00
CA PHE A 17 2.60 19.66 27.86
C PHE A 17 3.37 20.37 28.97
N ASP A 18 4.19 19.64 29.73
CA ASP A 18 5.03 20.18 30.81
C ASP A 18 6.13 21.14 30.30
N GLY A 19 6.28 21.26 28.97
CA GLY A 19 7.14 22.24 28.33
C GLY A 19 7.27 22.03 26.83
N THR A 20 7.95 22.97 26.16
CA THR A 20 8.24 22.92 24.72
C THR A 20 9.02 21.68 24.30
N GLU A 21 9.85 21.11 25.18
CA GLU A 21 10.61 19.89 24.89
C GLU A 21 9.74 18.63 24.88
N ASP A 22 8.72 18.54 25.75
CA ASP A 22 7.80 17.40 25.75
C ASP A 22 6.91 17.43 24.50
N PHE A 23 6.43 18.63 24.14
CA PHE A 23 5.70 18.85 22.89
C PHE A 23 6.51 18.42 21.66
N LYS A 24 7.78 18.86 21.55
CA LYS A 24 8.66 18.45 20.44
C LYS A 24 8.87 16.94 20.39
N LYS A 25 9.01 16.27 21.53
CA LYS A 25 9.17 14.81 21.59
C LYS A 25 7.92 14.08 21.09
N VAL A 26 6.73 14.51 21.50
CA VAL A 26 5.47 13.88 21.07
C VAL A 26 5.25 14.10 19.56
N VAL A 27 5.42 15.33 19.08
CA VAL A 27 5.32 15.64 17.64
C VAL A 27 6.36 14.85 16.85
N GLY A 28 7.62 14.82 17.31
CA GLY A 28 8.69 14.08 16.65
C GLY A 28 8.42 12.58 16.57
N LYS A 29 7.89 11.96 17.63
CA LYS A 29 7.48 10.54 17.62
C LYS A 29 6.36 10.27 16.63
N ASN A 30 5.33 11.13 16.58
CA ASN A 30 4.24 10.97 15.62
C ASN A 30 4.71 11.12 14.18
N VAL A 31 5.50 12.16 13.89
CA VAL A 31 6.05 12.37 12.55
C VAL A 31 6.91 11.19 12.13
N LYS A 32 7.78 10.70 13.01
CA LYS A 32 8.61 9.51 12.75
C LYS A 32 7.75 8.28 12.44
N TYR A 33 6.72 8.03 13.24
CA TYR A 33 5.81 6.90 13.03
C TYR A 33 5.12 6.97 11.66
N HIS A 34 4.62 8.14 11.28
CA HIS A 34 3.98 8.32 9.97
C HIS A 34 4.96 8.16 8.81
N LEU A 35 6.19 8.68 8.93
CA LEU A 35 7.22 8.53 7.91
C LEU A 35 7.65 7.06 7.75
N ASP A 36 7.89 6.35 8.85
CA ASP A 36 8.27 4.94 8.83
C ASP A 36 7.18 4.08 8.14
N ASN A 37 5.90 4.36 8.42
CA ASN A 37 4.79 3.68 7.77
C ASN A 37 4.67 4.03 6.28
N CYS A 38 4.88 5.28 5.92
CA CYS A 38 4.85 5.73 4.52
C CYS A 38 5.95 5.04 3.69
N LEU A 39 7.17 4.93 4.24
CA LEU A 39 8.28 4.24 3.59
C LEU A 39 8.03 2.74 3.44
N LYS A 40 7.46 2.10 4.47
CA LYS A 40 7.07 0.68 4.39
C LYS A 40 6.02 0.42 3.33
N ASP A 41 4.99 1.27 3.25
CA ASP A 41 3.92 1.16 2.24
C ASP A 41 4.47 1.35 0.81
N MET A 42 5.34 2.34 0.61
CA MET A 42 6.04 2.51 -0.67
C MET A 42 6.90 1.30 -1.04
N GLY A 43 7.65 0.75 -0.07
CA GLY A 43 8.46 -0.44 -0.29
C GLY A 43 7.62 -1.67 -0.67
N GLN A 44 6.45 -1.83 -0.07
CA GLN A 44 5.53 -2.92 -0.40
C GLN A 44 4.95 -2.74 -1.82
N LYS A 45 4.46 -1.55 -2.15
CA LYS A 45 3.96 -1.22 -3.49
C LYS A 45 5.00 -1.48 -4.59
N ALA A 46 6.26 -1.14 -4.34
CA ALA A 46 7.34 -1.38 -5.28
C ALA A 46 7.57 -2.90 -5.49
N LYS A 47 7.56 -3.69 -4.42
CA LYS A 47 7.68 -5.16 -4.51
C LYS A 47 6.52 -5.78 -5.29
N ASP A 48 5.30 -5.35 -5.01
CA ASP A 48 4.10 -5.86 -5.68
C ASP A 48 4.16 -5.53 -7.18
N THR A 49 4.57 -4.30 -7.53
CA THR A 49 4.74 -3.89 -8.93
C THR A 49 5.80 -4.75 -9.65
N ILE A 50 6.91 -5.07 -8.99
CA ILE A 50 7.94 -5.94 -9.58
C ILE A 50 7.39 -7.37 -9.79
N ASN A 51 6.67 -7.91 -8.82
CA ASN A 51 6.06 -9.24 -8.95
C ASN A 51 5.05 -9.29 -10.10
N ASP A 52 4.21 -8.26 -10.26
CA ASP A 52 3.26 -8.17 -11.36
C ASP A 52 3.97 -8.14 -12.72
N LEU A 53 5.06 -7.37 -12.83
CA LEU A 53 5.87 -7.32 -14.05
C LEU A 53 6.50 -8.68 -14.37
N VAL A 54 7.05 -9.38 -13.37
CA VAL A 54 7.64 -10.72 -13.55
C VAL A 54 6.58 -11.73 -14.01
N ASN A 55 5.40 -11.70 -13.41
CA ASN A 55 4.29 -12.57 -13.78
C ASN A 55 3.82 -12.28 -15.21
N LEU A 56 3.69 -11.01 -15.59
CA LEU A 56 3.27 -10.61 -16.93
C LEU A 56 4.29 -11.01 -18.01
N LEU A 57 5.59 -10.84 -17.74
CA LEU A 57 6.65 -11.29 -18.64
C LEU A 57 6.68 -12.81 -18.79
N THR A 58 6.51 -13.53 -17.69
CA THR A 58 6.45 -15.00 -17.71
C THR A 58 5.24 -15.49 -18.52
N TRP A 59 4.08 -14.87 -18.33
CA TRP A 59 2.86 -15.18 -19.09
C TRP A 59 3.05 -14.96 -20.59
N LYS A 60 3.58 -13.79 -20.99
CA LYS A 60 3.84 -13.49 -22.40
C LYS A 60 4.80 -14.50 -23.05
N LYS A 61 5.87 -14.90 -22.35
CA LYS A 61 6.80 -15.92 -22.84
C LYS A 61 6.11 -17.27 -23.06
N LYS A 62 5.19 -17.64 -22.17
CA LYS A 62 4.42 -18.88 -22.30
C LYS A 62 3.48 -18.83 -23.52
N GLU A 63 2.75 -17.73 -23.71
CA GLU A 63 1.90 -17.55 -24.90
C GLU A 63 2.70 -17.60 -26.21
N GLU A 64 3.89 -16.99 -26.24
CA GLU A 64 4.76 -17.05 -27.42
C GLU A 64 5.27 -18.47 -27.69
N ALA A 65 5.60 -19.23 -26.65
CA ALA A 65 6.01 -20.63 -26.78
C ALA A 65 4.86 -21.50 -27.31
N GLU A 66 3.66 -21.35 -26.78
CA GLU A 66 2.46 -22.07 -27.23
C GLU A 66 2.12 -21.75 -28.69
N LYS A 67 2.22 -20.48 -29.11
CA LYS A 67 2.03 -20.08 -30.51
C LYS A 67 3.07 -20.72 -31.44
N LYS A 68 4.34 -20.76 -31.02
CA LYS A 68 5.41 -21.43 -31.80
C LYS A 68 5.16 -22.93 -31.92
N GLU A 69 4.79 -23.60 -30.83
CA GLU A 69 4.50 -25.03 -30.85
C GLU A 69 3.30 -25.34 -31.76
N LYS A 70 2.25 -24.53 -31.70
CA LYS A 70 1.09 -24.66 -32.58
C LYS A 70 1.46 -24.49 -34.05
N GLY A 71 2.26 -23.48 -34.40
CA GLY A 71 2.75 -23.28 -35.76
C GLY A 71 3.61 -24.44 -36.27
N ILE A 72 4.45 -25.01 -35.41
CA ILE A 72 5.25 -26.20 -35.76
C ILE A 72 4.34 -27.41 -35.99
N LYS A 73 3.35 -27.65 -35.12
CA LYS A 73 2.38 -28.74 -35.29
C LYS A 73 1.60 -28.61 -36.59
N GLU A 74 1.08 -27.42 -36.90
CA GLU A 74 0.35 -27.14 -38.15
C GLU A 74 1.22 -27.33 -39.40
N PHE A 75 2.49 -26.91 -39.34
CA PHE A 75 3.44 -27.13 -40.43
C PHE A 75 3.67 -28.63 -40.67
N VAL A 76 3.97 -29.40 -39.61
CA VAL A 76 4.20 -30.85 -39.71
C VAL A 76 2.95 -31.55 -40.26
N SER A 77 1.74 -31.21 -39.78
CA SER A 77 0.50 -31.84 -40.25
C SER A 77 0.10 -31.53 -41.70
N ASN A 78 0.67 -30.47 -42.32
CA ASN A 78 0.41 -30.12 -43.72
C ASN A 78 1.49 -30.67 -44.68
N THR A 79 2.50 -31.38 -44.16
CA THR A 79 3.62 -31.91 -44.96
C THR A 79 3.59 -33.46 -45.08
N ASP A 80 2.60 -34.11 -44.46
CA ASP A 80 2.18 -35.50 -44.71
C ASP A 80 1.04 -35.54 -45.74
#